data_AF-A0A5C1YI20-F1
#
_entry.id   AF-A0A5C1YI20-F1
#
_cell.length_a   1.000
_cell.length_b   1.000
_cell.length_c   1.000
_cell.angle_alpha   90.00
_cell.angle_beta   90.00
_cell.angle_gamma   90.00
#
_symmetry.space_group_name_H-M   'P 1'
#
loop_
_entity.id
_entity.type
_entity.pdbx_description
1 polymer ?
#
loop_
_entity_poly.entity_id
_entity_poly.type
_entity_poly.pdbx_seq_one_letter_code
_entity_poly.pdbx_strand_id
1 'polypeptide(L)'
;MRSGATTGGCHDAALRRSTHRKGLAIRLSVTADEATPEREAGLADEPEVREALADGDRSAVHGVVTEHPSSPLAWTELADLADSEGRPLEAFAYATVAVDLARDQLAAAGWRPGASVSWAEEPNRAYLRGLDAKRRAALALGLDDVAANAAAELASADDSAPARIASEFTPTQQLSLADLRAAQDAADAADAADAADAAGTAEPSPDPSRED
;
A
#
# COMPACT_ATOMS: atom_id res chain seq x y z
N MET A 1 53.31 -27.82 -74.62
CA MET A 1 53.52 -29.10 -75.31
C MET A 1 53.81 -30.16 -74.27
N ARG A 2 52.94 -31.20 -74.22
CA ARG A 2 53.19 -32.58 -73.76
C ARG A 2 53.76 -32.76 -72.34
N SER A 3 53.40 -33.74 -71.52
CA SER A 3 52.47 -34.86 -71.49
C SER A 3 52.98 -35.70 -70.31
N GLY A 4 52.12 -36.42 -69.58
CA GLY A 4 52.57 -37.58 -68.81
C GLY A 4 52.09 -37.65 -67.38
N ALA A 5 50.92 -38.26 -67.22
CA ALA A 5 50.44 -38.85 -65.97
C ALA A 5 51.21 -40.15 -65.66
N THR A 6 51.32 -40.50 -64.37
CA THR A 6 51.48 -41.89 -63.94
C THR A 6 50.65 -42.17 -62.68
N THR A 7 50.01 -43.32 -62.75
CA THR A 7 48.92 -43.94 -62.00
C THR A 7 49.34 -44.62 -60.69
N GLY A 8 48.36 -44.85 -59.80
CA GLY A 8 48.36 -45.95 -58.80
C GLY A 8 48.21 -45.45 -57.36
N GLY A 9 47.33 -45.97 -56.50
CA GLY A 9 46.50 -47.17 -56.56
C GLY A 9 45.56 -47.22 -55.35
N CYS A 10 44.67 -48.20 -55.39
CA CYS A 10 43.46 -48.38 -54.59
C CYS A 10 43.67 -48.86 -53.14
N HIS A 11 42.52 -48.92 -52.43
CA HIS A 11 42.21 -49.43 -51.09
C HIS A 11 42.32 -48.34 -50.01
N ASP A 12 41.31 -48.06 -49.20
CA ASP A 12 40.61 -49.03 -48.37
C ASP A 12 39.21 -48.57 -47.92
N ALA A 13 38.53 -49.52 -47.30
CA ALA A 13 37.13 -49.68 -46.98
C ALA A 13 36.44 -48.65 -46.06
N ALA A 14 35.13 -48.90 -45.99
CA ALA A 14 34.26 -48.77 -44.81
C ALA A 14 33.39 -47.50 -44.68
N LEU A 15 32.18 -47.64 -45.25
CA LEU A 15 30.91 -47.61 -44.51
C LEU A 15 30.80 -46.60 -43.34
N ARG A 16 29.99 -45.57 -43.54
CA ARG A 16 28.82 -45.19 -42.71
C ARG A 16 28.18 -43.92 -43.27
N ARG A 17 27.15 -44.07 -44.10
CA ARG A 17 26.29 -42.95 -44.50
C ARG A 17 25.32 -42.66 -43.36
N SER A 18 25.68 -41.69 -42.52
CA SER A 18 24.77 -41.09 -41.53
C SER A 18 23.71 -40.28 -42.26
N THR A 19 22.45 -40.67 -42.10
CA THR A 19 21.29 -39.91 -42.56
C THR A 19 21.09 -38.71 -41.64
N HIS A 20 21.63 -37.55 -41.99
CA HIS A 20 21.26 -36.29 -41.34
C HIS A 20 20.03 -35.70 -42.05
N ARG A 21 18.85 -35.90 -41.45
CA ARG A 21 17.68 -35.06 -41.69
C ARG A 21 18.01 -33.66 -41.17
N LYS A 22 18.35 -32.72 -42.07
CA LYS A 22 18.42 -31.30 -41.72
C LYS A 22 16.99 -30.82 -41.44
N GLY A 23 16.70 -30.60 -40.16
CA GLY A 23 15.48 -29.93 -39.72
C GLY A 23 15.37 -28.55 -40.35
N LEU A 24 14.15 -28.22 -40.76
CA LEU A 24 13.74 -26.92 -41.26
C LEU A 24 13.95 -25.87 -40.17
N ALA A 25 14.99 -25.04 -40.29
CA ALA A 25 15.19 -23.90 -39.40
C ALA A 25 14.25 -22.77 -39.83
N ILE A 26 13.08 -22.69 -39.18
CA ILE A 26 12.21 -21.53 -39.26
C ILE A 26 12.96 -20.38 -38.58
N ARG A 27 13.44 -19.41 -39.36
CA ARG A 27 13.94 -18.15 -38.82
C ARG A 27 12.73 -17.32 -38.41
N LEU A 28 12.38 -17.38 -37.13
CA LEU A 28 11.43 -16.45 -36.53
C LEU A 28 12.15 -15.10 -36.40
N SER A 29 11.85 -14.18 -37.32
CA SER A 29 12.20 -12.77 -37.18
C SER A 29 11.38 -12.22 -36.03
N VAL A 30 11.92 -12.24 -34.81
CA VAL A 30 11.40 -11.42 -33.71
C VAL A 30 11.86 -10.00 -34.02
N THR A 31 11.00 -9.22 -34.67
CA THR A 31 11.02 -7.77 -34.45
C THR A 31 10.68 -7.59 -32.98
N ALA A 32 11.69 -7.25 -32.17
CA ALA A 32 11.47 -6.64 -30.88
C ALA A 32 10.79 -5.29 -31.17
N ASP A 33 9.47 -5.32 -31.21
CA ASP A 33 8.66 -4.15 -31.00
C ASP A 33 8.88 -3.79 -29.52
N GLU A 34 9.87 -2.95 -29.24
CA GLU A 34 10.03 -2.33 -27.92
C GLU A 34 8.90 -1.30 -27.74
N ALA A 35 7.67 -1.79 -27.65
CA ALA A 35 6.64 -1.08 -26.91
C ALA A 35 7.12 -1.08 -25.46
N THR A 36 7.70 0.04 -25.03
CA THR A 36 7.84 0.31 -23.59
C THR A 36 6.43 0.13 -23.03
N PRO A 37 6.15 -0.87 -22.17
CA PRO A 37 4.86 -0.85 -21.51
C PRO A 37 4.79 0.53 -20.86
N GLU A 38 3.68 1.24 -21.04
CA GLU A 38 3.40 2.49 -20.35
C GLU A 38 3.48 2.16 -18.86
N ARG A 39 4.68 2.22 -18.29
CA ARG A 39 4.96 1.73 -16.94
C ARG A 39 4.22 2.70 -16.05
N GLU A 40 3.16 2.22 -15.41
CA GLU A 40 2.47 2.95 -14.37
C GLU A 40 3.53 3.52 -13.42
N ALA A 41 3.48 4.83 -13.20
CA ALA A 41 4.46 5.50 -12.37
C ALA A 41 4.35 4.91 -10.95
N GLY A 42 5.50 4.46 -10.41
CA GLY A 42 5.55 3.73 -9.15
C GLY A 42 6.71 4.17 -8.27
N LEU A 43 6.60 3.86 -6.99
CA LEU A 43 7.63 4.13 -5.99
C LEU A 43 8.87 3.24 -6.20
N ALA A 44 10.00 3.67 -5.62
CA ALA A 44 11.19 2.83 -5.55
C ALA A 44 10.97 1.63 -4.61
N ASP A 45 11.53 0.47 -4.95
CA ASP A 45 11.29 -0.80 -4.23
C ASP A 45 11.98 -0.91 -2.85
N GLU A 46 13.00 -0.08 -2.59
CA GLU A 46 13.70 0.07 -1.29
C GLU A 46 13.84 -1.23 -0.46
N PRO A 47 14.44 -2.32 -1.01
CA PRO A 47 14.51 -3.62 -0.34
C PRO A 47 15.25 -3.56 1.00
N GLU A 48 16.29 -2.73 1.10
CA GLU A 48 17.04 -2.52 2.34
C GLU A 48 16.16 -1.94 3.48
N VAL A 49 15.22 -1.06 3.15
CA VAL A 49 14.29 -0.48 4.12
C VAL A 49 13.29 -1.55 4.57
N ARG A 50 12.76 -2.32 3.62
CA ARG A 50 11.82 -3.41 3.90
C ARG A 50 12.44 -4.48 4.79
N GLU A 51 13.68 -4.88 4.52
CA GLU A 51 14.44 -5.83 5.34
C GLU A 51 14.66 -5.28 6.75
N ALA A 52 15.10 -4.03 6.88
CA ALA A 52 15.31 -3.40 8.19
C ALA A 52 14.02 -3.32 9.03
N LEU A 53 12.87 -3.07 8.39
CA LEU A 53 11.56 -3.04 9.04
C LEU A 53 11.04 -4.43 9.42
N ALA A 54 11.37 -5.46 8.62
CA ALA A 54 10.97 -6.84 8.87
C ALA A 54 11.79 -7.51 9.98
N ASP A 55 13.09 -7.19 10.06
CA ASP A 55 14.03 -7.75 11.05
C ASP A 55 13.95 -7.02 12.40
N GLY A 56 13.46 -5.78 12.41
CA GLY A 56 13.43 -4.91 13.58
C GLY A 56 12.27 -5.21 14.54
N ASP A 57 12.51 -5.02 15.84
CA ASP A 57 11.43 -4.81 16.81
C ASP A 57 10.69 -3.48 16.50
N ARG A 58 9.44 -3.31 16.94
CA ARG A 58 8.68 -2.06 16.73
C ARG A 58 9.44 -0.83 17.20
N SER A 59 10.27 -0.97 18.23
CA SER A 59 11.15 0.09 18.75
C SER A 59 12.22 0.57 17.75
N ALA A 60 12.52 -0.21 16.71
CA ALA A 60 13.54 0.10 15.70
C ALA A 60 13.05 1.01 14.57
N VAL A 61 11.74 1.17 14.37
CA VAL A 61 11.16 1.93 13.23
C VAL A 61 11.67 3.37 13.18
N HIS A 62 11.82 4.03 14.34
CA HIS A 62 12.42 5.36 14.40
C HIS A 62 13.88 5.40 13.90
N GLY A 63 14.66 4.36 14.20
CA GLY A 63 16.03 4.20 13.70
C GLY A 63 16.07 4.09 12.19
N VAL A 64 15.17 3.26 11.61
CA VAL A 64 15.05 3.10 10.16
C VAL A 64 14.72 4.43 9.47
N VAL A 65 13.80 5.23 10.00
CA VAL A 65 13.51 6.58 9.46
C VAL A 65 14.73 7.49 9.53
N THR A 66 15.53 7.39 10.59
CA THR A 66 16.74 8.22 10.75
C THR A 66 17.82 7.83 9.73
N GLU A 67 17.95 6.54 9.42
CA GLU A 67 18.89 6.01 8.42
C GLU A 67 18.39 6.22 6.98
N HIS A 68 17.08 6.20 6.77
CA HIS A 68 16.41 6.32 5.47
C HIS A 68 15.36 7.46 5.45
N PRO A 69 15.75 8.72 5.69
CA PRO A 69 14.80 9.83 5.87
C PRO A 69 14.02 10.20 4.60
N SER A 70 14.46 9.74 3.42
CA SER A 70 13.76 9.95 2.14
C SER A 70 12.77 8.83 1.79
N SER A 71 12.70 7.76 2.60
CA SER A 71 11.87 6.58 2.30
C SER A 71 10.41 6.80 2.74
N PRO A 72 9.44 6.84 1.82
CA PRO A 72 8.03 6.92 2.16
C PRO A 72 7.57 5.72 2.97
N LEU A 73 8.16 4.54 2.74
CA LEU A 73 7.84 3.30 3.46
C LEU A 73 8.19 3.43 4.94
N ALA A 74 9.40 3.90 5.27
CA ALA A 74 9.83 4.07 6.66
C ALA A 74 8.92 5.03 7.43
N TRP A 75 8.55 6.16 6.82
CA TRP A 75 7.61 7.12 7.42
C TRP A 75 6.19 6.57 7.57
N THR A 76 5.74 5.73 6.64
CA THR A 76 4.42 5.08 6.70
C THR A 76 4.35 4.10 7.88
N GLU A 77 5.37 3.27 8.07
CA GLU A 77 5.44 2.38 9.23
C GLU A 77 5.51 3.16 10.55
N LEU A 78 6.24 4.28 10.58
CA LEU A 78 6.30 5.13 11.78
C LEU A 78 4.93 5.75 12.09
N ALA A 79 4.15 6.11 11.08
CA ALA A 79 2.78 6.60 11.25
C ALA A 79 1.84 5.51 11.81
N ASP A 80 1.91 4.29 11.27
CA ASP A 80 1.12 3.16 11.76
C ASP A 80 1.52 2.75 13.18
N LEU A 81 2.81 2.82 13.52
CA LEU A 81 3.30 2.60 14.88
C LEU A 81 2.69 3.63 15.84
N ALA A 82 2.78 4.92 15.52
CA ALA A 82 2.21 5.98 16.35
C ALA A 82 0.69 5.85 16.51
N ASP A 83 -0.03 5.47 15.46
CA ASP A 83 -1.48 5.21 15.54
C ASP A 83 -1.77 4.03 16.49
N SER A 84 -1.00 2.95 16.40
CA SER A 84 -1.14 1.79 17.28
C SER A 84 -0.86 2.09 18.76
N GLU A 85 -0.06 3.12 19.03
CA GLU A 85 0.25 3.64 20.37
C GLU A 85 -0.77 4.69 20.86
N GLY A 86 -1.81 5.00 20.08
CA GLY A 86 -2.81 6.01 20.43
C GLY A 86 -2.28 7.44 20.38
N ARG A 87 -1.33 7.71 19.47
CA ARG A 87 -0.67 9.03 19.29
C ARG A 87 -1.11 9.67 17.96
N PRO A 88 -2.36 10.18 17.87
CA PRO A 88 -2.95 10.61 16.61
C PRO A 88 -2.26 11.85 16.02
N LEU A 89 -1.72 12.74 16.85
CA LEU A 89 -0.98 13.92 16.37
C LEU A 89 0.29 13.50 15.63
N GLU A 90 1.07 12.59 16.20
CA GLU A 90 2.29 12.08 15.59
C GLU A 90 2.00 11.19 14.39
N ALA A 91 0.98 10.31 14.46
CA ALA A 91 0.52 9.54 13.32
C ALA A 91 0.16 10.45 12.13
N PHE A 92 -0.57 11.55 12.38
CA PHE A 92 -0.93 12.51 11.34
C PHE A 92 0.30 13.23 10.76
N ALA A 93 1.25 13.63 11.60
CA ALA A 93 2.48 14.29 11.18
C ALA A 93 3.34 13.36 10.30
N TYR A 94 3.56 12.12 10.76
CA TYR A 94 4.36 11.12 10.04
C TYR A 94 3.71 10.69 8.73
N ALA A 95 2.40 10.45 8.73
CA ALA A 95 1.66 10.10 7.52
C ALA A 95 1.70 11.21 6.48
N THR A 96 1.66 12.48 6.91
CA THR A 96 1.79 13.62 5.99
C THR A 96 3.15 13.63 5.30
N VAL A 97 4.24 13.43 6.05
CA VAL A 97 5.60 13.33 5.48
C VAL A 97 5.70 12.15 4.51
N ALA A 98 5.19 10.98 4.89
CA ALA A 98 5.19 9.78 4.05
C ALA A 98 4.50 10.04 2.69
N VAL A 99 3.31 10.63 2.74
CA VAL A 99 2.51 10.89 1.53
C VAL A 99 3.17 11.95 0.65
N ASP A 100 3.75 13.01 1.22
CA ASP A 100 4.41 14.05 0.44
C ASP A 100 5.68 13.52 -0.26
N LEU A 101 6.51 12.73 0.44
CA LEU A 101 7.67 12.06 -0.16
C LEU A 101 7.26 11.07 -1.27
N ALA A 102 6.19 10.31 -1.06
CA ALA A 102 5.67 9.41 -2.07
C ALA A 102 5.18 10.16 -3.31
N ARG A 103 4.45 11.27 -3.15
CA ARG A 103 4.01 12.10 -4.29
C ARG A 103 5.19 12.68 -5.06
N ASP A 104 6.24 13.12 -4.36
CA ASP A 104 7.46 13.63 -5.00
C ASP A 104 8.16 12.53 -5.82
N GLN A 105 8.28 11.30 -5.29
CA GLN A 105 8.85 10.17 -6.01
C GLN A 105 7.99 9.75 -7.21
N LEU A 106 6.67 9.67 -7.04
CA LEU A 106 5.73 9.38 -8.11
C LEU A 106 5.81 10.43 -9.21
N ALA A 107 5.84 11.71 -8.86
CA ALA A 107 5.97 12.81 -9.81
C ALA A 107 7.29 12.73 -10.60
N ALA A 108 8.39 12.37 -9.93
CA ALA A 108 9.67 12.11 -10.59
C ALA A 108 9.61 10.91 -11.56
N ALA A 109 8.75 9.93 -11.29
CA ALA A 109 8.46 8.79 -12.16
C ALA A 109 7.42 9.09 -13.27
N GLY A 110 6.94 10.34 -13.38
CA GLY A 110 6.01 10.77 -14.42
C GLY A 110 4.52 10.68 -14.03
N TRP A 111 4.21 10.37 -12.77
CA TRP A 111 2.85 10.43 -12.24
C TRP A 111 2.32 11.87 -12.24
N ARG A 112 1.00 12.00 -12.34
CA ARG A 112 0.29 13.28 -12.18
C ARG A 112 -0.74 13.16 -11.07
N PRO A 113 -1.00 14.22 -10.29
CA PRO A 113 -2.07 14.23 -9.30
C PRO A 113 -3.39 13.71 -9.87
N GLY A 114 -3.95 12.68 -9.22
CA GLY A 114 -5.20 12.02 -9.63
C GLY A 114 -5.06 10.88 -10.63
N ALA A 115 -3.85 10.55 -11.10
CA ALA A 115 -3.62 9.32 -11.86
C ALA A 115 -3.64 8.10 -10.92
N SER A 116 -4.05 6.95 -11.44
CA SER A 116 -4.11 5.69 -10.69
C SER A 116 -2.74 5.24 -10.20
N VAL A 117 -2.72 4.61 -9.03
CA VAL A 117 -1.52 4.03 -8.41
C VAL A 117 -1.90 2.64 -7.91
N SER A 118 -1.48 1.60 -8.64
CA SER A 118 -1.90 0.22 -8.39
C SER A 118 -1.41 -0.34 -7.05
N TRP A 119 -2.30 -0.93 -6.26
CA TRP A 119 -1.99 -1.70 -5.04
C TRP A 119 -1.19 -2.98 -5.32
N ALA A 120 -1.29 -3.52 -6.54
CA ALA A 120 -0.61 -4.76 -6.91
C ALA A 120 0.92 -4.63 -6.84
N GLU A 121 1.42 -3.43 -7.14
CA GLU A 121 2.83 -3.09 -7.01
C GLU A 121 3.15 -2.84 -5.54
N GLU A 122 3.98 -3.71 -4.97
CA GLU A 122 4.37 -3.65 -3.55
C GLU A 122 4.94 -2.28 -3.14
N PRO A 123 5.82 -1.61 -3.92
CA PRO A 123 6.36 -0.30 -3.55
C PRO A 123 5.28 0.76 -3.35
N ASN A 124 4.23 0.72 -4.16
CA ASN A 124 3.14 1.71 -4.12
C ASN A 124 2.30 1.64 -2.85
N ARG A 125 2.36 0.53 -2.12
CA ARG A 125 1.60 0.34 -0.87
C ARG A 125 1.99 1.35 0.19
N ALA A 126 3.22 1.87 0.19
CA ALA A 126 3.62 2.94 1.10
C ALA A 126 2.75 4.21 0.93
N TYR A 127 2.53 4.64 -0.30
CA TYR A 127 1.65 5.79 -0.59
C TYR A 127 0.20 5.53 -0.15
N LEU A 128 -0.35 4.38 -0.54
CA LEU A 128 -1.76 4.03 -0.28
C LEU A 128 -2.02 3.85 1.23
N ARG A 129 -1.09 3.20 1.95
CA ARG A 129 -1.14 3.08 3.41
C ARG A 129 -0.94 4.42 4.10
N GLY A 130 -0.02 5.27 3.61
CA GLY A 130 0.19 6.62 4.13
C GLY A 130 -1.08 7.48 4.04
N LEU A 131 -1.84 7.39 2.94
CA LEU A 131 -3.12 8.08 2.80
C LEU A 131 -4.17 7.57 3.81
N ASP A 132 -4.26 6.25 4.02
CA ASP A 132 -5.18 5.70 5.01
C ASP A 132 -4.78 6.07 6.45
N ALA A 133 -3.49 6.04 6.78
CA ALA A 133 -2.96 6.50 8.06
C ALA A 133 -3.29 7.98 8.30
N LYS A 134 -3.08 8.83 7.29
CA LYS A 134 -3.44 10.25 7.35
C LYS A 134 -4.94 10.43 7.57
N ARG A 135 -5.77 9.66 6.86
CA ARG A 135 -7.24 9.67 7.01
C ARG A 135 -7.66 9.30 8.43
N ARG A 136 -7.15 8.18 8.97
CA ARG A 136 -7.46 7.72 10.34
C ARG A 136 -7.04 8.74 11.39
N ALA A 137 -5.80 9.22 11.32
CA ALA A 137 -5.28 10.20 12.27
C ALA A 137 -6.01 11.55 12.18
N ALA A 138 -6.38 12.00 10.97
CA ALA A 138 -7.19 13.20 10.79
C ALA A 138 -8.58 13.08 11.43
N LEU A 139 -9.25 11.92 11.31
CA LEU A 139 -10.51 11.67 12.00
C LEU A 139 -10.36 11.73 13.51
N ALA A 140 -9.30 11.11 14.06
CA ALA A 140 -9.02 11.14 15.49
C ALA A 140 -8.76 12.57 16.03
N LEU A 141 -8.29 13.49 15.17
CA LEU A 141 -8.05 14.89 15.49
C LEU A 141 -9.25 15.82 15.21
N GLY A 142 -10.36 15.30 14.67
CA GLY A 142 -11.52 16.11 14.27
C GLY A 142 -11.28 16.97 13.01
N LEU A 143 -10.36 16.57 12.14
CA LEU A 143 -10.04 17.24 10.87
C LEU A 143 -10.82 16.59 9.71
N ASP A 144 -12.15 16.69 9.75
CA ASP A 144 -13.05 15.95 8.84
C ASP A 144 -12.78 16.21 7.36
N ASP A 145 -12.54 17.47 6.97
CA ASP A 145 -12.23 17.83 5.57
C ASP A 145 -10.93 17.18 5.10
N VAL A 146 -9.92 17.11 5.98
CA VAL A 146 -8.62 16.48 5.66
C VAL A 146 -8.79 14.97 5.52
N ALA A 147 -9.57 14.35 6.40
CA ALA A 147 -9.90 12.94 6.32
C ALA A 147 -10.66 12.60 5.03
N ALA A 148 -11.69 13.39 4.69
CA ALA A 148 -12.49 13.20 3.48
C ALA A 148 -11.64 13.32 2.20
N ASN A 149 -10.75 14.32 2.14
CA ASN A 149 -9.83 14.50 1.02
C ASN A 149 -8.85 13.33 0.88
N ALA A 150 -8.25 12.87 1.99
CA ALA A 150 -7.36 11.71 1.97
C ALA A 150 -8.08 10.42 1.54
N ALA A 151 -9.32 10.22 1.99
CA ALA A 151 -10.15 9.09 1.57
C ALA A 151 -10.49 9.14 0.07
N ALA A 152 -10.86 10.31 -0.45
CA ALA A 152 -11.17 10.50 -1.86
C ALA A 152 -9.94 10.27 -2.75
N GLU A 153 -8.76 10.76 -2.33
CA GLU A 153 -7.51 10.52 -3.04
C GLU A 153 -7.15 9.03 -3.06
N LEU A 154 -7.27 8.34 -1.91
CA LEU A 154 -7.01 6.90 -1.83
C LEU A 154 -7.93 6.10 -2.76
N ALA A 155 -9.23 6.36 -2.71
CA ALA A 155 -10.21 5.67 -3.55
C ALA A 155 -10.04 5.98 -5.05
N SER A 156 -9.57 7.19 -5.38
CA SER A 156 -9.25 7.57 -6.76
C SER A 156 -7.96 6.94 -7.26
N ALA A 157 -6.99 6.69 -6.39
CA ALA A 157 -5.73 6.06 -6.74
C ALA A 157 -5.91 4.56 -7.02
N ASP A 158 -6.64 3.86 -6.14
CA ASP A 158 -7.03 2.45 -6.28
C ASP A 158 -8.28 2.17 -5.43
N ASP A 159 -9.36 1.69 -6.06
CA ASP A 159 -10.65 1.47 -5.41
C ASP A 159 -10.66 0.27 -4.44
N SER A 160 -9.72 -0.66 -4.63
CA SER A 160 -9.56 -1.85 -3.79
C SER A 160 -8.70 -1.58 -2.57
N ALA A 161 -7.83 -0.56 -2.61
CA ALA A 161 -6.85 -0.28 -1.57
C ALA A 161 -7.48 -0.10 -0.17
N PRO A 162 -8.58 0.66 0.05
CA PRO A 162 -9.17 0.80 1.38
C PRO A 162 -9.56 -0.55 2.01
N ALA A 163 -10.19 -1.44 1.23
CA ALA A 163 -10.61 -2.74 1.71
C ALA A 163 -9.40 -3.66 1.97
N ARG A 164 -8.39 -3.61 1.10
CA ARG A 164 -7.14 -4.37 1.27
C ARG A 164 -6.40 -3.94 2.53
N ILE A 165 -6.22 -2.63 2.74
CA ILE A 165 -5.57 -2.07 3.93
C ILE A 165 -6.28 -2.53 5.19
N ALA A 166 -7.62 -2.41 5.23
CA ALA A 166 -8.40 -2.89 6.37
C ALA A 166 -8.23 -4.40 6.62
N SER A 167 -8.03 -5.22 5.59
CA SER A 167 -7.83 -6.67 5.78
C SER A 167 -6.39 -7.07 6.10
N GLU A 168 -5.39 -6.38 5.54
CA GLU A 168 -3.97 -6.78 5.56
C GLU A 168 -3.17 -6.02 6.64
N PHE A 169 -3.58 -4.80 6.98
CA PHE A 169 -2.78 -3.87 7.80
C PHE A 169 -3.56 -3.27 8.98
N THR A 170 -4.70 -3.84 9.37
CA THR A 170 -5.39 -3.41 10.59
C THR A 170 -4.44 -3.54 11.78
N PRO A 171 -4.06 -2.43 12.44
CA PRO A 171 -3.28 -2.52 13.65
C PRO A 171 -4.16 -3.20 14.71
N THR A 172 -3.63 -4.24 15.37
CA THR A 172 -4.21 -4.72 16.64
C THR A 172 -4.06 -3.58 17.64
N GLN A 173 -5.08 -2.73 17.76
CA GLN A 173 -5.12 -1.65 18.74
C GLN A 173 -4.94 -2.25 20.14
N GLN A 174 -3.91 -1.79 20.86
CA GLN A 174 -3.83 -2.08 22.28
C GLN A 174 -4.80 -1.15 23.01
N LEU A 175 -6.01 -1.65 23.28
CA LEU A 175 -6.94 -0.97 24.17
C LEU A 175 -6.29 -0.87 25.56
N SER A 176 -5.86 0.35 25.93
CA SER A 176 -5.40 0.58 27.29
C SER A 176 -6.59 0.53 28.24
N LEU A 177 -6.33 0.16 29.50
CA LEU A 177 -7.38 0.20 30.54
C LEU A 177 -7.94 1.61 30.73
N ALA A 178 -7.15 2.64 30.44
CA ALA A 178 -7.60 4.03 30.49
C ALA A 178 -8.58 4.34 29.34
N ASP A 179 -8.30 3.86 28.13
CA ASP A 179 -9.20 4.04 26.97
C ASP A 179 -10.51 3.26 27.15
N LEU A 180 -10.44 2.05 27.70
CA LEU A 180 -11.64 1.29 28.09
C LEU A 180 -12.47 2.05 29.14
N ARG A 181 -11.80 2.72 30.10
CA ARG A 181 -12.47 3.53 31.12
C ARG A 181 -13.16 4.75 30.52
N ALA A 182 -12.44 5.49 29.67
CA ALA A 182 -12.99 6.68 29.00
C ALA A 182 -14.16 6.34 28.07
N ALA A 183 -14.09 5.20 27.36
CA ALA A 183 -15.19 4.70 26.56
C ALA A 183 -16.41 4.33 27.41
N GLN A 184 -16.20 3.74 28.60
CA GLN A 184 -17.28 3.47 29.56
C GLN A 184 -17.88 4.75 30.12
N ASP A 185 -17.06 5.73 30.50
CA ASP A 185 -17.55 7.02 31.02
C ASP A 185 -18.38 7.76 29.96
N ALA A 186 -18.00 7.68 28.68
CA ALA A 186 -18.77 8.24 27.57
C ALA A 186 -20.10 7.49 27.33
N ALA A 187 -20.11 6.16 27.48
CA ALA A 187 -21.33 5.36 27.37
C ALA A 187 -22.30 5.65 28.53
N ASP A 188 -21.79 5.72 29.77
CA ASP A 188 -22.58 6.06 30.95
C ASP A 188 -23.17 7.48 30.85
N ALA A 189 -22.42 8.43 30.27
CA ALA A 189 -22.92 9.78 30.00
C ALA A 189 -24.01 9.81 28.92
N ALA A 190 -23.91 8.97 27.90
CA ALA A 190 -24.93 8.84 26.86
C ALA A 190 -26.23 8.22 27.41
N ASP A 191 -26.12 7.15 28.21
CA ASP A 191 -27.27 6.54 28.91
C ASP A 191 -27.92 7.52 29.88
N ALA A 192 -27.13 8.33 30.61
CA ALA A 192 -27.67 9.36 31.49
C ALA A 192 -28.41 10.47 30.73
N ALA A 193 -27.94 10.83 29.53
CA ALA A 193 -28.60 11.80 28.67
C ALA A 193 -29.92 11.25 28.09
N ASP A 194 -29.95 9.99 27.64
CA ASP A 194 -31.15 9.31 27.16
C ASP A 194 -32.21 9.16 28.28
N ALA A 195 -31.77 8.82 29.50
CA ALA A 195 -32.64 8.77 30.67
C ALA A 195 -33.24 10.13 31.04
N ALA A 196 -32.48 11.22 30.86
CA ALA A 196 -32.95 12.58 31.10
C ALA A 196 -33.96 13.04 30.04
N ASP A 197 -33.77 12.68 28.77
CA ASP A 197 -34.71 12.95 27.68
C ASP A 197 -36.03 12.18 27.86
N ALA A 198 -35.94 10.91 28.27
CA ALA A 198 -37.10 10.09 28.61
C ALA A 198 -37.89 10.65 29.80
N ALA A 199 -37.22 11.23 30.81
CA ALA A 199 -37.87 11.86 31.96
C ALA A 199 -38.52 13.22 31.62
N GLY A 200 -38.03 13.93 30.60
CA GLY A 200 -38.58 15.20 30.12
C GLY A 200 -39.90 15.08 29.34
N THR A 201 -40.26 13.88 28.87
CA THR A 201 -41.45 13.63 28.04
C THR A 201 -42.69 13.18 28.85
N ALA A 202 -42.65 13.25 30.19
CA ALA A 202 -43.82 13.00 31.01
C ALA A 202 -44.85 14.13 30.85
N GLU A 203 -45.77 13.99 29.89
CA GLU A 203 -47.00 14.79 29.79
C GLU A 203 -47.72 14.81 31.16
N PRO A 204 -48.08 15.98 31.69
CA PRO A 204 -48.84 16.05 32.93
C PRO A 204 -50.23 15.45 32.68
N SER A 205 -50.52 14.34 33.38
CA SER A 205 -51.84 13.70 33.37
C SER A 205 -52.95 14.74 33.63
N PRO A 206 -54.03 14.76 32.83
CA PRO A 206 -55.15 15.65 33.07
C PRO A 206 -55.89 15.19 34.33
N ASP A 207 -56.00 16.12 35.29
CA ASP A 207 -56.72 15.98 36.56
C ASP A 207 -58.21 15.66 36.33
N PRO A 208 -58.72 14.49 36.79
CA PRO A 208 -60.13 14.15 36.68
C PRO A 208 -60.89 14.69 37.89
N SER A 209 -61.06 16.01 37.98
CA SER A 209 -61.90 16.64 39.01
C SER A 209 -62.42 18.00 38.57
N ARG A 210 -63.46 17.99 37.72
CA ARG A 210 -64.43 19.08 37.60
C ARG A 210 -65.81 18.48 37.32
N GLU A 211 -66.50 18.14 38.41
CA GLU A 211 -67.95 17.96 38.45
C GLU A 211 -68.59 19.29 38.85
N ASP A 212 -69.61 19.71 38.10
CA ASP A 212 -70.73 20.60 38.49
C ASP A 212 -71.99 20.06 37.81
#